data_AF-A0A671G438-F1
#
_entry.id   AF-A0A671G438-F1
#
_cell.length_a   1.000
_cell.length_b   1.000
_cell.length_c   1.000
_cell.angle_alpha   90.00
_cell.angle_beta   90.00
_cell.angle_gamma   90.00
#
_symmetry.space_group_name_H-M   'P 1'
#
loop_
_entity.id
_entity.type
_entity.pdbx_description
1 polymer ?
#
loop_
_entity_poly.entity_id
_entity_poly.type
_entity_poly.pdbx_seq_one_letter_code
_entity_poly.pdbx_strand_id
1 'polypeptide(L)'
;MGMEGTYLTLKTFPLRSETRQDCPLSPLLFNIVLEVLATAIRQEIKGIQIGKEEVKLSLFAYDMIQYRENPKDSTKKLFELINEFS
;
A
#
# COMPACT_ATOMS: atom_id res chain seq x y z
N MET A 1 19.39 -13.15 37.52
CA MET A 1 19.50 -11.69 37.31
C MET A 1 20.33 -11.49 36.05
N GLY A 2 19.75 -10.92 35.00
CA GLY A 2 20.41 -10.73 33.70
C GLY A 2 19.54 -11.19 32.54
N MET A 3 18.47 -10.45 32.24
CA MET A 3 17.76 -10.57 30.95
C MET A 3 18.62 -9.87 29.90
N GLU A 4 19.35 -10.62 29.09
CA GLU A 4 19.90 -10.06 27.85
C GLU A 4 18.75 -9.96 26.84
N GLY A 5 18.28 -8.73 26.63
CA GLY A 5 17.34 -8.43 25.56
C GLY A 5 18.01 -8.71 24.22
N THR A 6 17.56 -9.77 23.55
CA THR A 6 17.92 -10.02 22.16
C THR A 6 17.25 -8.94 21.30
N TYR A 7 17.98 -7.87 21.01
CA TYR A 7 17.59 -6.91 19.99
C TYR A 7 17.36 -7.67 18.69
N LEU A 8 16.10 -7.74 18.25
CA LEU A 8 15.75 -8.25 16.93
C LEU A 8 16.35 -7.30 15.89
N THR A 9 17.59 -7.56 15.53
CA THR A 9 18.28 -6.84 14.46
C THR A 9 17.59 -7.26 13.17
N LEU A 10 16.72 -6.40 12.64
CA LEU A 10 16.10 -6.59 11.32
C LEU A 10 17.24 -6.61 10.29
N LYS A 11 17.65 -7.81 9.88
CA LYS A 11 18.56 -7.98 8.75
C LYS A 11 17.89 -7.36 7.54
N THR A 12 18.53 -6.33 6.98
CA THR A 12 18.08 -5.69 5.76
C THR A 12 18.21 -6.69 4.62
N PHE A 13 17.08 -7.05 4.01
CA PHE A 13 17.08 -7.84 2.78
C PHE A 13 17.29 -6.89 1.61
N PRO A 14 18.31 -7.08 0.76
CA PRO A 14 18.47 -6.27 -0.42
C PRO A 14 17.30 -6.57 -1.37
N LEU A 15 16.29 -5.69 -1.38
CA LEU A 15 15.19 -5.70 -2.34
C LEU A 15 15.76 -5.32 -3.70
N ARG A 16 15.95 -6.32 -4.58
CA ARG A 16 16.15 -6.09 -6.01
C ARG A 16 14.77 -6.09 -6.67
N SER A 17 14.60 -5.34 -7.77
CA SER A 17 13.36 -5.25 -8.54
C SER A 17 12.86 -6.58 -9.12
N GLU A 18 13.67 -7.63 -9.01
CA GLU A 18 13.29 -9.00 -9.31
C GLU A 18 13.05 -9.79 -8.01
N THR A 19 11.82 -10.26 -7.83
CA THR A 19 11.56 -11.32 -6.87
C THR A 19 12.09 -12.62 -7.48
N ARG A 20 13.12 -13.22 -6.87
CA ARG A 20 13.21 -14.68 -6.97
C ARG A 20 11.90 -15.21 -6.41
N GLN A 21 11.17 -16.01 -7.17
CA GLN A 21 9.85 -16.56 -6.79
C GLN A 21 9.88 -17.37 -5.48
N ASP A 22 11.06 -17.61 -4.92
CA ASP A 22 11.32 -18.48 -3.77
C ASP A 22 11.46 -17.76 -2.41
N CYS A 23 11.21 -16.45 -2.32
CA CYS A 23 11.23 -15.77 -1.01
C CYS A 23 9.82 -15.76 -0.38
N PRO A 24 9.57 -16.54 0.70
CA PRO A 24 8.26 -16.60 1.34
C PRO A 24 7.81 -15.28 1.96
N LEU A 25 8.73 -14.32 2.14
CA LEU A 25 8.45 -13.00 2.72
C LEU A 25 8.05 -11.94 1.69
N SER A 26 8.39 -12.12 0.40
CA SER A 26 8.09 -11.12 -0.63
C SER A 26 6.59 -10.81 -0.76
N PRO A 27 5.67 -11.79 -0.71
CA PRO A 27 4.23 -11.51 -0.76
C PRO A 27 3.75 -10.68 0.44
N LEU A 28 4.29 -10.95 1.63
CA LEU A 28 3.92 -10.22 2.84
C LEU A 28 4.42 -8.77 2.80
N LEU A 29 5.68 -8.55 2.38
CA LEU A 29 6.24 -7.22 2.23
C LEU A 29 5.49 -6.41 1.16
N PHE A 30 5.12 -7.05 0.05
CA PHE A 30 4.30 -6.42 -0.98
C PHE A 30 2.93 -5.97 -0.43
N ASN A 31 2.24 -6.84 0.31
CA ASN A 31 0.95 -6.49 0.94
C ASN A 31 1.08 -5.35 1.95
N ILE A 32 2.17 -5.28 2.72
CA ILE A 32 2.41 -4.19 3.66
C ILE A 32 2.58 -2.86 2.91
N VAL A 33 3.38 -2.84 1.86
CA VAL A 33 3.58 -1.63 1.03
C VAL A 33 2.26 -1.19 0.39
N LEU A 34 1.48 -2.14 -0.14
CA LEU A 34 0.16 -1.86 -0.71
C LEU A 34 -0.81 -1.28 0.34
N GLU A 35 -0.82 -1.79 1.57
CA GLU A 35 -1.71 -1.29 2.63
C GLU A 35 -1.33 0.15 3.07
N VAL A 36 -0.03 0.47 3.08
CA VAL A 36 0.44 1.84 3.36
C VAL A 36 -0.08 2.80 2.28
N LEU A 37 0.09 2.45 1.00
CA LEU A 37 -0.43 3.25 -0.11
C LEU A 37 -1.96 3.35 -0.07
N ALA A 38 -2.65 2.24 0.21
CA ALA A 38 -4.10 2.20 0.34
C ALA A 38 -4.61 3.13 1.45
N THR A 39 -3.91 3.17 2.58
CA THR A 39 -4.23 4.06 3.70
C THR A 39 -4.07 5.53 3.29
N ALA A 40 -2.97 5.87 2.64
CA ALA A 40 -2.76 7.22 2.12
C ALA A 40 -3.87 7.63 1.14
N ILE A 41 -4.26 6.73 0.22
CA ILE A 41 -5.37 6.96 -0.71
C ILE A 41 -6.70 7.17 0.03
N ARG A 42 -7.00 6.36 1.05
CA ARG A 42 -8.25 6.48 1.83
C ARG A 42 -8.33 7.80 2.60
N GLN A 43 -7.21 8.40 2.98
CA GLN A 43 -7.17 9.69 3.68
C GLN A 43 -7.22 10.88 2.72
N GLU A 44 -6.38 10.85 1.69
CA GLU A 44 -6.16 12.01 0.82
C GLU A 44 -7.18 12.16 -0.30
N ILE A 45 -7.87 11.09 -0.65
CA ILE A 45 -8.73 11.04 -1.83
C ILE A 45 -10.18 10.73 -1.44
N LYS A 46 -11.10 11.46 -2.08
CA LYS A 46 -12.55 11.23 -1.98
C LYS A 46 -12.97 10.06 -2.87
N GLY A 47 -13.83 9.20 -2.33
CA GLY A 47 -14.43 8.06 -3.02
C GLY A 47 -15.76 8.39 -3.69
N ILE A 48 -16.58 7.35 -3.87
CA ILE A 48 -17.96 7.45 -4.33
C ILE A 48 -18.89 7.24 -3.14
N GLN A 49 -19.92 8.08 -3.01
CA GLN A 49 -20.96 7.88 -2.01
C GLN A 49 -21.97 6.82 -2.48
N ILE A 50 -22.11 5.74 -1.71
CA ILE A 50 -23.10 4.68 -1.92
C ILE A 50 -23.99 4.61 -0.67
N GLY A 51 -25.17 5.20 -0.76
CA GLY A 51 -26.05 5.36 0.40
C GLY A 51 -25.38 6.18 1.49
N LYS A 52 -25.22 5.59 2.68
CA LYS A 52 -24.56 6.25 3.83
C LYS A 52 -23.05 6.01 3.90
N GLU A 53 -22.51 5.17 3.03
CA GLU A 53 -21.09 4.81 3.05
C GLU A 53 -20.33 5.43 1.89
N GLU A 54 -19.06 5.76 2.11
CA GLU A 54 -18.15 6.21 1.08
C GLU A 54 -17.21 5.06 0.70
N VAL A 55 -17.25 4.64 -0.56
CA VAL A 55 -16.37 3.59 -1.08
C VAL A 55 -15.23 4.25 -1.85
N LYS A 56 -14.00 4.05 -1.39
CA LYS A 56 -12.79 4.70 -1.96
C LYS A 56 -11.94 3.76 -2.80
N LEU A 57 -11.75 2.53 -2.34
CA LEU A 57 -10.72 1.63 -2.87
C LEU A 57 -11.07 0.16 -2.58
N SER A 58 -10.69 -0.73 -3.49
CA SER A 58 -10.62 -2.18 -3.27
C SER A 58 -9.21 -2.68 -3.59
N LEU A 59 -8.70 -3.57 -2.73
CA LEU A 59 -7.40 -4.21 -2.86
C LEU A 59 -7.58 -5.67 -3.25
N PHE A 60 -6.86 -6.10 -4.28
CA PHE A 60 -6.71 -7.47 -4.72
C PHE A 60 -5.22 -7.85 -4.67
N ALA A 61 -4.89 -9.13 -4.86
CA ALA A 61 -3.54 -9.64 -4.66
C ALA A 61 -2.44 -8.82 -5.38
N TYR A 62 -2.65 -8.48 -6.65
CA TYR A 62 -1.70 -7.70 -7.44
C TYR A 62 -2.27 -6.38 -7.96
N ASP A 63 -3.57 -6.15 -7.75
CA ASP A 63 -4.31 -5.05 -8.35
C ASP A 63 -5.00 -4.20 -7.30
N MET A 64 -5.13 -2.91 -7.60
CA MET A 64 -5.84 -1.95 -6.76
C MET A 64 -6.84 -1.19 -7.61
N ILE A 65 -8.11 -1.23 -7.23
CA ILE A 65 -9.20 -0.55 -7.94
C ILE A 65 -9.69 0.63 -7.11
N GLN A 66 -9.60 1.83 -7.68
CA GLN A 66 -10.08 3.04 -7.03
C GLN A 66 -11.43 3.49 -7.58
N TYR A 67 -12.32 3.91 -6.68
CA TYR A 67 -13.66 4.41 -7.00
C TYR A 67 -13.69 5.92 -6.86
N ARG A 68 -14.13 6.64 -7.91
CA ARG A 68 -14.31 8.10 -7.89
C ARG A 68 -15.47 8.54 -8.77
N GLU A 69 -16.15 9.60 -8.34
CA GLU A 69 -17.28 10.19 -9.08
C GLU A 69 -16.82 10.93 -10.35
N ASN A 70 -15.68 11.61 -10.30
CA ASN A 70 -15.13 12.36 -11.45
C ASN A 70 -13.67 11.95 -11.74
N PRO A 71 -13.44 11.06 -12.72
CA PRO A 71 -12.12 10.50 -12.99
C PRO A 71 -11.17 11.48 -13.69
N LYS A 72 -11.66 12.51 -14.40
CA LYS A 72 -10.82 13.43 -15.19
C LYS A 72 -10.08 14.46 -14.35
N ASP A 73 -10.75 15.04 -13.35
CA ASP A 73 -10.19 16.16 -12.58
C ASP A 73 -9.35 15.70 -11.39
N SER A 74 -9.56 14.46 -10.95
CA SER A 74 -8.99 13.96 -9.69
C SER A 74 -7.76 13.07 -9.90
N THR A 75 -7.46 12.66 -11.13
CA THR A 75 -6.33 11.76 -11.43
C THR A 75 -4.97 12.36 -11.06
N LYS A 76 -4.80 13.70 -11.18
CA LYS A 76 -3.54 14.38 -10.87
C LYS A 76 -3.06 14.11 -9.44
N LYS A 77 -3.94 14.29 -8.45
CA LYS A 77 -3.61 14.04 -7.03
C LYS A 77 -3.29 12.56 -6.75
N LEU A 78 -3.89 11.63 -7.50
CA LEU A 78 -3.54 10.20 -7.41
C LEU A 78 -2.10 9.96 -7.83
N PHE A 79 -1.73 10.49 -9.00
CA PHE A 79 -0.40 10.28 -9.55
C PHE A 79 0.67 10.97 -8.72
N GLU A 80 0.39 12.17 -8.20
CA GLU A 80 1.26 12.84 -7.24
C GLU A 80 1.51 11.95 -6.01
N LEU A 81 0.44 11.42 -5.40
CA LEU A 81 0.57 10.51 -4.26
C LEU A 81 1.34 9.24 -4.62
N ILE A 82 1.04 8.56 -5.74
CA ILE A 82 1.77 7.35 -6.16
C ILE A 82 3.27 7.63 -6.38
N ASN A 83 3.60 8.80 -6.92
CA ASN A 83 4.98 9.22 -7.14
C ASN A 83 5.73 9.50 -5.83
N GLU A 84 5.04 9.88 -4.74
CA GLU A 84 5.66 10.02 -3.41
C GLU A 84 6.11 8.68 -2.81
N PHE A 85 5.49 7.57 -3.24
CA PHE A 85 5.82 6.20 -2.81
C PHE A 85 6.66 5.41 -3.83
N SER A 86 7.07 6.04 -4.94
CA SER A 86 7.97 5.44 -5.95
C SER A 86 9.44 5.66 -5.61
#